data_AF-A0A0K2B6N1-F1
#
_entry.id   AF-A0A0K2B6N1-F1
#
_cell.length_a   1.000
_cell.length_b   1.000
_cell.length_c   1.000
_cell.angle_alpha   90.00
_cell.angle_beta   90.00
_cell.angle_gamma   90.00
#
_symmetry.space_group_name_H-M   'P 1'
#
loop_
_entity.id
_entity.type
_entity.pdbx_description
1 polymer ?
#
loop_
_entity_poly.entity_id
_entity_poly.type
_entity_poly.pdbx_seq_one_letter_code
_entity_poly.pdbx_strand_id
1 'polypeptide(L)'
;MALVPVPIATLGAEHSAQQFRMMIKDLARDNQGVTTGSDLKVTALSTPGAGVQIGDGSAVIAGKVSPVQGYYNAYNIGADTVDISATGGTGRSDMLVLRVEDPEYEGTRDPAVDPIVFFEVIPNVSSSATTVPAGYSAIPLARIDIPASTATITNTMIKDLRKVANPRRERSLYQHFYSGSLVELTGTSTTWKDFPTTANWQIAVPAWAGRVKVVFTVAGLRLTNANVVGGLTFTFGAKQAAQDVHIDDNQNAGVRRITLVNADTMSLTDTLGAAMRGTNIILKSRMRTASNNQGNIGVDIATTFIADVEFEEAAL
;
A
#
# COMPACT_ATOMS: atom_id res chain seq x y z
N MET A 1 -27.54 -29.12 -9.86
CA MET A 1 -28.45 -28.13 -10.48
C MET A 1 -27.59 -26.93 -10.91
N ALA A 2 -27.79 -26.37 -12.11
CA ALA A 2 -26.88 -25.34 -12.65
C ALA A 2 -27.22 -23.91 -12.19
N LEU A 3 -28.50 -23.59 -11.99
CA LEU A 3 -28.98 -22.31 -11.46
C LEU A 3 -29.65 -22.57 -10.11
N VAL A 4 -29.33 -21.78 -9.09
CA VAL A 4 -30.07 -21.77 -7.83
C VAL A 4 -31.31 -20.89 -8.01
N PRO A 5 -32.54 -21.44 -7.97
CA PRO A 5 -33.73 -20.73 -8.45
C PRO A 5 -34.31 -19.73 -7.45
N VAL A 6 -33.86 -19.77 -6.19
CA VAL A 6 -34.33 -18.89 -5.12
C VAL A 6 -33.28 -17.81 -4.86
N PRO A 7 -33.55 -16.52 -5.17
CA PRO A 7 -32.69 -15.41 -4.77
C PRO A 7 -32.56 -15.29 -3.25
N ILE A 8 -31.42 -14.79 -2.77
CA ILE A 8 -31.21 -14.55 -1.34
C ILE A 8 -32.26 -13.57 -0.77
N ALA A 9 -32.70 -13.81 0.46
CA ALA A 9 -33.71 -13.01 1.17
C ALA A 9 -35.10 -12.99 0.51
N THR A 10 -35.52 -14.12 -0.06
CA THR A 10 -36.90 -14.31 -0.57
C THR A 10 -37.79 -14.82 0.57
N LEU A 11 -38.90 -14.12 0.84
CA LEU A 11 -39.85 -14.50 1.90
C LEU A 11 -40.37 -15.93 1.70
N GLY A 12 -40.29 -16.74 2.77
CA GLY A 12 -40.81 -18.11 2.79
C GLY A 12 -39.90 -19.16 2.15
N ALA A 13 -38.69 -18.80 1.71
CA ALA A 13 -37.73 -19.73 1.14
C ALA A 13 -36.59 -20.10 2.10
N GLU A 14 -35.96 -21.26 1.86
CA GLU A 14 -34.75 -21.71 2.56
C GLU A 14 -33.49 -21.27 1.80
N HIS A 15 -32.42 -20.96 2.56
CA HIS A 15 -31.15 -20.51 1.99
C HIS A 15 -29.99 -21.38 2.49
N SER A 16 -29.19 -21.91 1.56
CA SER A 16 -28.03 -22.74 1.90
C SER A 16 -26.83 -21.89 2.33
N ALA A 17 -25.92 -22.47 3.11
CA ALA A 17 -24.63 -21.85 3.43
C ALA A 17 -23.87 -21.41 2.17
N GLN A 18 -23.96 -22.21 1.11
CA GLN A 18 -23.38 -21.90 -0.20
C GLN A 18 -23.90 -20.57 -0.77
N GLN A 19 -25.20 -20.26 -0.65
CA GLN A 19 -25.73 -18.97 -1.12
C GLN A 19 -25.13 -17.79 -0.36
N PHE A 20 -24.95 -17.92 0.96
CA PHE A 20 -24.30 -16.87 1.76
C PHE A 20 -22.82 -16.72 1.41
N ARG A 21 -22.09 -17.82 1.16
CA ARG A 21 -20.70 -17.76 0.69
C ARG A 21 -20.57 -17.08 -0.68
N MET A 22 -21.57 -17.25 -1.55
CA MET A 22 -21.64 -16.51 -2.82
C MET A 22 -21.97 -15.02 -2.62
N MET A 23 -22.83 -14.66 -1.65
CA MET A 23 -23.03 -13.26 -1.28
C MET A 23 -21.73 -12.60 -0.79
N ILE A 24 -20.94 -13.31 0.03
CA ILE A 24 -19.63 -12.80 0.50
C ILE A 24 -18.69 -12.56 -0.68
N LYS A 25 -18.67 -13.47 -1.68
CA LYS A 25 -17.90 -13.29 -2.92
C LYS A 25 -18.26 -11.97 -3.61
N ASP A 26 -19.55 -11.72 -3.79
CA ASP A 26 -20.04 -10.54 -4.50
C ASP A 26 -19.72 -9.25 -3.73
N LEU A 27 -19.96 -9.24 -2.41
CA LEU A 27 -19.61 -8.12 -1.53
C LEU A 27 -18.11 -7.86 -1.51
N ALA A 28 -17.30 -8.91 -1.59
CA ALA A 28 -15.85 -8.82 -1.65
C ALA A 28 -15.31 -8.52 -3.06
N ARG A 29 -16.18 -8.41 -4.08
CA ARG A 29 -15.82 -8.21 -5.49
C ARG A 29 -14.85 -9.27 -6.01
N ASP A 30 -15.08 -10.52 -5.60
CA ASP A 30 -14.21 -11.67 -5.91
C ASP A 30 -12.75 -11.49 -5.45
N ASN A 31 -12.53 -10.66 -4.41
CA ASN A 31 -11.23 -10.49 -3.77
C ASN A 31 -11.16 -11.19 -2.42
N GLN A 32 -9.95 -11.53 -2.00
CA GLN A 32 -9.64 -12.06 -0.67
C GLN A 32 -8.51 -11.27 -0.01
N GLY A 33 -8.45 -11.32 1.31
CA GLY A 33 -7.49 -10.57 2.12
C GLY A 33 -8.09 -10.11 3.44
N VAL A 34 -7.33 -9.31 4.17
CA VAL A 34 -7.80 -8.66 5.41
C VAL A 34 -8.79 -7.54 5.09
N THR A 35 -9.68 -7.21 6.02
CA THR A 35 -10.73 -6.22 5.79
C THR A 35 -10.18 -4.78 5.83
N THR A 36 -9.30 -4.47 6.77
CA THR A 36 -8.55 -3.21 6.82
C THR A 36 -7.06 -3.44 6.97
N GLY A 37 -6.25 -2.40 6.69
CA GLY A 37 -4.80 -2.50 6.74
C GLY A 37 -4.18 -2.96 8.08
N SER A 38 -4.84 -2.70 9.20
CA SER A 38 -4.37 -3.10 10.54
C SER A 38 -4.76 -4.52 10.93
N ASP A 39 -5.78 -5.08 10.30
CA ASP A 39 -6.42 -6.33 10.74
C ASP A 39 -5.46 -7.53 10.68
N LEU A 40 -5.51 -8.38 11.70
CA LEU A 40 -4.77 -9.65 11.78
C LEU A 40 -3.25 -9.48 11.64
N LYS A 41 -2.71 -8.36 12.13
CA LYS A 41 -1.28 -8.07 12.06
C LYS A 41 -0.49 -9.12 12.85
N VAL A 42 0.52 -9.68 12.20
CA VAL A 42 1.45 -10.62 12.83
C VAL A 42 2.63 -9.84 13.40
N THR A 43 2.92 -10.06 14.68
CA THR A 43 4.04 -9.44 15.40
C THR A 43 4.76 -10.47 16.25
N ALA A 44 6.00 -10.19 16.63
CA ALA A 44 6.68 -10.98 17.65
C ALA A 44 5.97 -10.80 19.01
N LEU A 45 6.06 -11.82 19.86
CA LEU A 45 5.52 -11.75 21.22
C LEU A 45 6.15 -10.59 21.99
N SER A 46 5.35 -9.94 22.86
CA SER A 46 5.83 -8.87 23.74
C SER A 46 6.90 -9.34 24.72
N THR A 47 6.81 -10.61 25.14
CA THR A 47 7.87 -11.34 25.84
C THR A 47 8.59 -12.24 24.83
N PRO A 48 9.93 -12.12 24.68
CA PRO A 48 10.68 -12.96 23.74
C PRO A 48 10.39 -14.46 23.92
N GLY A 49 9.96 -15.14 22.85
CA GLY A 49 9.55 -16.55 22.90
C GLY A 49 9.41 -17.21 21.53
N ALA A 50 9.00 -18.48 21.54
CA ALA A 50 8.87 -19.35 20.36
C ALA A 50 7.49 -19.26 19.70
N GLY A 51 7.06 -18.04 19.38
CA GLY A 51 5.76 -17.81 18.78
C GLY A 51 5.62 -16.40 18.21
N VAL A 52 4.46 -16.16 17.62
CA VAL A 52 4.03 -14.85 17.11
C VAL A 52 2.64 -14.52 17.63
N GLN A 53 2.36 -13.24 17.75
CA GLN A 53 1.06 -12.71 18.12
C GLN A 53 0.32 -12.25 16.86
N ILE A 54 -0.94 -12.66 16.71
CA ILE A 54 -1.86 -12.17 15.69
C ILE A 54 -2.83 -11.21 16.34
N GLY A 55 -2.91 -9.98 15.84
CA GLY A 55 -3.85 -8.97 16.31
C GLY A 55 -5.31 -9.28 15.95
N ASP A 56 -6.19 -8.39 16.38
CA ASP A 56 -7.61 -8.43 16.08
C ASP A 56 -7.89 -8.01 14.63
N GLY A 57 -9.12 -8.25 14.17
CA GLY A 57 -9.60 -7.80 12.87
C GLY A 57 -10.20 -8.94 12.05
N SER A 58 -10.55 -8.65 10.81
CA SER A 58 -11.26 -9.60 9.96
C SER A 58 -10.62 -9.80 8.60
N ALA A 59 -11.06 -10.85 7.93
CA ALA A 59 -10.64 -11.22 6.60
C ALA A 59 -11.77 -11.83 5.79
N VAL A 60 -11.58 -11.80 4.48
CA VAL A 60 -12.35 -12.54 3.50
C VAL A 60 -11.44 -13.55 2.83
N ILE A 61 -11.86 -14.82 2.79
CA ILE A 61 -11.05 -15.95 2.33
C ILE A 61 -11.78 -16.64 1.18
N ALA A 62 -11.12 -16.81 0.03
CA ALA A 62 -11.69 -17.51 -1.10
C ALA A 62 -11.63 -19.03 -0.87
N GLY A 63 -12.75 -19.73 -1.07
CA GLY A 63 -12.73 -21.19 -1.21
C GLY A 63 -11.96 -21.59 -2.47
N LYS A 64 -11.04 -22.54 -2.35
CA LYS A 64 -10.18 -22.97 -3.47
C LYS A 64 -10.42 -24.41 -3.92
N VAL A 65 -11.23 -25.17 -3.20
CA VAL A 65 -11.45 -26.60 -3.46
C VAL A 65 -12.45 -26.80 -4.60
N SER A 66 -13.46 -25.93 -4.68
CA SER A 66 -14.49 -25.99 -5.71
C SER A 66 -14.86 -24.58 -6.21
N PRO A 67 -15.12 -24.38 -7.51
CA PRO A 67 -15.56 -23.10 -8.06
C PRO A 67 -16.84 -22.55 -7.41
N VAL A 68 -17.64 -23.43 -6.82
CA VAL A 68 -18.93 -23.08 -6.19
C VAL A 68 -18.85 -22.99 -4.67
N GLN A 69 -17.66 -23.12 -4.08
CA GLN A 69 -17.44 -23.04 -2.63
C GLN A 69 -17.74 -21.62 -2.09
N GLY A 70 -17.52 -20.59 -2.90
CA GLY A 70 -17.74 -19.19 -2.53
C GLY A 70 -16.62 -18.65 -1.64
N TYR A 71 -16.94 -17.67 -0.81
CA TYR A 71 -16.00 -16.96 0.06
C TYR A 71 -16.48 -16.99 1.51
N TYR A 72 -15.55 -16.95 2.46
CA TYR A 72 -15.80 -16.96 3.89
C TYR A 72 -15.41 -15.62 4.51
N ASN A 73 -16.15 -15.19 5.52
CA ASN A 73 -15.71 -14.15 6.43
C ASN A 73 -15.13 -14.82 7.68
N ALA A 74 -14.01 -14.31 8.17
CA ALA A 74 -13.35 -14.75 9.38
C ALA A 74 -12.90 -13.54 10.18
N TYR A 75 -12.86 -13.66 11.51
CA TYR A 75 -12.37 -12.58 12.37
C TYR A 75 -11.70 -13.14 13.63
N ASN A 76 -10.77 -12.37 14.17
CA ASN A 76 -10.14 -12.59 15.46
C ASN A 76 -10.55 -11.46 16.40
N ILE A 77 -10.91 -11.81 17.65
CA ILE A 77 -11.25 -10.84 18.69
C ILE A 77 -10.09 -10.79 19.69
N GLY A 78 -9.45 -9.64 19.81
CA GLY A 78 -8.25 -9.50 20.63
C GLY A 78 -7.03 -10.12 19.96
N ALA A 79 -6.09 -10.62 20.74
CA ALA A 79 -4.85 -11.17 20.22
C ALA A 79 -4.77 -12.68 20.47
N ASP A 80 -4.27 -13.41 19.47
CA ASP A 80 -4.02 -14.85 19.56
C ASP A 80 -2.52 -15.14 19.41
N THR A 81 -2.06 -16.27 19.96
CA THR A 81 -0.66 -16.70 19.91
C THR A 81 -0.54 -17.99 19.13
N VAL A 82 0.37 -17.99 18.16
CA VAL A 82 0.70 -19.18 17.38
C VAL A 82 2.16 -19.54 17.61
N ASP A 83 2.37 -20.78 18.04
CA ASP A 83 3.69 -21.32 18.29
C ASP A 83 4.44 -21.54 16.98
N ILE A 84 5.73 -21.22 16.98
CA ILE A 84 6.65 -21.41 15.87
C ILE A 84 7.78 -22.32 16.33
N SER A 85 7.85 -23.51 15.74
CA SER A 85 8.90 -24.48 16.05
C SER A 85 10.30 -23.89 15.85
N ALA A 86 11.24 -24.19 16.74
CA ALA A 86 12.62 -23.77 16.59
C ALA A 86 13.30 -24.40 15.36
N THR A 87 14.39 -23.81 14.90
CA THR A 87 15.28 -24.37 13.87
C THR A 87 16.49 -25.07 14.49
N GLY A 88 16.97 -26.12 13.82
CA GLY A 88 18.27 -26.76 14.12
C GLY A 88 19.42 -26.05 13.40
N GLY A 89 20.42 -26.80 12.92
CA GLY A 89 21.60 -26.23 12.24
C GLY A 89 21.34 -25.48 10.92
N THR A 90 20.12 -25.55 10.38
CA THR A 90 19.73 -24.91 9.12
C THR A 90 18.53 -23.99 9.35
N GLY A 91 18.58 -22.78 8.78
CA GLY A 91 17.44 -21.86 8.78
C GLY A 91 16.34 -22.30 7.82
N ARG A 92 15.13 -21.76 7.99
CA ARG A 92 13.99 -22.02 7.10
C ARG A 92 13.00 -20.87 7.10
N SER A 93 12.10 -20.87 6.14
CA SER A 93 10.95 -19.96 6.14
C SER A 93 9.67 -20.77 6.37
N ASP A 94 8.82 -20.28 7.26
CA ASP A 94 7.49 -20.84 7.52
C ASP A 94 6.43 -19.80 7.10
N MET A 95 5.24 -20.22 6.69
CA MET A 95 4.14 -19.32 6.33
C MET A 95 2.99 -19.46 7.32
N LEU A 96 2.62 -18.35 7.96
CA LEU A 96 1.43 -18.25 8.79
C LEU A 96 0.24 -17.83 7.92
N VAL A 97 -0.83 -18.62 7.95
CA VAL A 97 -2.05 -18.39 7.19
C VAL A 97 -3.26 -18.37 8.11
N LEU A 98 -4.32 -17.68 7.68
CA LEU A 98 -5.67 -17.87 8.21
C LEU A 98 -6.41 -18.79 7.25
N ARG A 99 -6.71 -20.01 7.71
CA ARG A 99 -7.29 -21.08 6.88
C ARG A 99 -8.73 -21.36 7.26
N VAL A 100 -9.51 -21.70 6.23
CA VAL A 100 -10.83 -22.32 6.35
C VAL A 100 -10.71 -23.76 5.89
N GLU A 101 -11.25 -24.70 6.65
CA GLU A 101 -11.40 -26.10 6.25
C GLU A 101 -12.86 -26.50 6.41
N ASP A 102 -13.65 -26.22 5.37
CA ASP A 102 -15.10 -26.48 5.34
C ASP A 102 -15.36 -27.94 4.93
N PRO A 103 -15.89 -28.80 5.82
CA PRO A 103 -16.12 -30.23 5.56
C PRO A 103 -17.15 -30.52 4.45
N GLU A 104 -17.91 -29.52 4.00
CA GLU A 104 -18.73 -29.65 2.78
C GLU A 104 -17.85 -29.82 1.52
N TYR A 105 -16.60 -29.35 1.56
CA TYR A 105 -15.68 -29.36 0.42
C TYR A 105 -14.33 -30.03 0.70
N GLU A 106 -13.74 -29.85 1.88
CA GLU A 106 -12.44 -30.40 2.27
C GLU A 106 -12.36 -30.79 3.74
N GLY A 107 -11.46 -31.72 4.05
CA GLY A 107 -11.16 -32.09 5.43
C GLY A 107 -12.21 -32.99 6.08
N THR A 108 -12.06 -33.18 7.38
CA THR A 108 -12.92 -34.05 8.19
C THR A 108 -13.34 -33.41 9.52
N ARG A 109 -13.13 -32.09 9.66
CA ARG A 109 -13.51 -31.34 10.86
C ARG A 109 -15.02 -31.37 11.06
N ASP A 110 -15.45 -31.51 12.31
CA ASP A 110 -16.85 -31.39 12.68
C ASP A 110 -17.17 -29.92 13.03
N PRO A 111 -18.01 -29.20 12.26
CA PRO A 111 -18.34 -27.81 12.54
C PRO A 111 -19.01 -27.58 13.90
N ALA A 112 -19.51 -28.63 14.55
CA ALA A 112 -20.13 -28.53 15.87
C ALA A 112 -19.10 -28.40 17.01
N VAL A 113 -17.88 -28.88 16.81
CA VAL A 113 -16.87 -28.97 17.89
C VAL A 113 -15.48 -28.50 17.48
N ASP A 114 -15.11 -28.62 16.21
CA ASP A 114 -13.81 -28.25 15.70
C ASP A 114 -13.82 -26.81 15.15
N PRO A 115 -12.72 -26.05 15.32
CA PRO A 115 -12.59 -24.77 14.65
C PRO A 115 -12.47 -25.01 13.15
N ILE A 116 -13.42 -24.48 12.39
CA ILE A 116 -13.42 -24.49 10.91
C ILE A 116 -12.48 -23.43 10.35
N VAL A 117 -12.30 -22.34 11.10
CA VAL A 117 -11.34 -21.28 10.81
C VAL A 117 -10.26 -21.30 11.87
N PHE A 118 -9.00 -21.36 11.46
CA PHE A 118 -7.86 -21.43 12.37
C PHE A 118 -6.60 -20.84 11.74
N PHE A 119 -5.65 -20.48 12.59
CA PHE A 119 -4.31 -20.14 12.16
C PHE A 119 -3.48 -21.40 11.93
N GLU A 120 -2.79 -21.48 10.79
CA GLU A 120 -1.93 -22.60 10.45
C GLU A 120 -0.54 -22.11 10.07
N VAL A 121 0.48 -22.84 10.54
CA VAL A 121 1.87 -22.65 10.14
C VAL A 121 2.24 -23.71 9.14
N ILE A 122 2.50 -23.30 7.90
CA ILE A 122 2.98 -24.16 6.83
C ILE A 122 4.51 -24.10 6.84
N PRO A 123 5.21 -25.16 7.26
CA PRO A 123 6.65 -25.11 7.43
C PRO A 123 7.40 -25.25 6.09
N ASN A 124 8.65 -24.79 6.06
CA ASN A 124 9.58 -24.99 4.93
C ASN A 124 9.08 -24.45 3.57
N VAL A 125 8.40 -23.30 3.58
CA VAL A 125 8.09 -22.59 2.33
C VAL A 125 9.35 -21.95 1.74
N SER A 126 9.30 -21.60 0.45
CA SER A 126 10.37 -20.79 -0.16
C SER A 126 10.55 -19.46 0.58
N SER A 127 11.78 -18.99 0.72
CA SER A 127 12.12 -17.69 1.29
C SER A 127 11.65 -16.49 0.44
N SER A 128 11.10 -16.74 -0.74
CA SER A 128 10.44 -15.73 -1.59
C SER A 128 8.93 -15.95 -1.71
N ALA A 129 8.36 -16.92 -0.99
CA ALA A 129 6.94 -17.20 -1.04
C ALA A 129 6.13 -15.99 -0.53
N THR A 130 5.08 -15.65 -1.28
CA THR A 130 4.13 -14.57 -0.96
C THR A 130 2.67 -15.01 -1.06
N THR A 131 2.44 -16.26 -1.44
CA THR A 131 1.11 -16.85 -1.64
C THR A 131 1.04 -18.19 -0.93
N VAL A 132 -0.16 -18.51 -0.43
CA VAL A 132 -0.47 -19.82 0.13
C VAL A 132 -0.27 -20.90 -0.96
N PRO A 133 0.15 -22.13 -0.59
CA PRO A 133 0.12 -23.28 -1.50
C PRO A 133 -1.21 -23.45 -2.24
N ALA A 134 -1.15 -23.95 -3.47
CA ALA A 134 -2.35 -24.15 -4.29
C ALA A 134 -3.33 -25.12 -3.64
N GLY A 135 -4.63 -24.87 -3.83
CA GLY A 135 -5.72 -25.70 -3.28
C GLY A 135 -6.14 -25.34 -1.85
N TYR A 136 -5.41 -24.49 -1.14
CA TYR A 136 -5.76 -24.08 0.21
C TYR A 136 -6.79 -22.94 0.20
N SER A 137 -7.90 -23.14 0.90
CA SER A 137 -8.86 -22.07 1.22
C SER A 137 -8.32 -21.19 2.35
N ALA A 138 -7.32 -20.36 2.06
CA ALA A 138 -6.64 -19.53 3.06
C ALA A 138 -6.07 -18.22 2.48
N ILE A 139 -5.78 -17.27 3.36
CA ILE A 139 -4.99 -16.07 3.04
C ILE A 139 -3.63 -16.09 3.76
N PRO A 140 -2.56 -15.60 3.13
CA PRO A 140 -1.27 -15.48 3.82
C PRO A 140 -1.31 -14.26 4.75
N LEU A 141 -0.90 -14.44 6.00
CA LEU A 141 -0.72 -13.34 6.96
C LEU A 141 0.74 -12.91 7.00
N ALA A 142 1.64 -13.87 7.19
CA ALA A 142 3.07 -13.58 7.22
C ALA A 142 3.91 -14.75 6.74
N ARG A 143 5.13 -14.45 6.28
CA ARG A 143 6.23 -15.41 6.21
C ARG A 143 7.20 -15.11 7.33
N ILE A 144 7.67 -16.14 8.01
CA ILE A 144 8.59 -16.04 9.14
C ILE A 144 9.91 -16.65 8.70
N ASP A 145 10.91 -15.80 8.46
CA ASP A 145 12.25 -16.20 8.05
C ASP A 145 13.10 -16.47 9.30
N ILE A 146 13.22 -17.75 9.67
CA ILE A 146 13.86 -18.21 10.91
C ILE A 146 15.32 -18.60 10.60
N PRO A 147 16.32 -17.90 11.17
CA PRO A 147 17.72 -18.28 11.01
C PRO A 147 18.03 -19.66 11.59
N ALA A 148 19.23 -20.21 11.34
CA ALA A 148 19.67 -21.43 12.00
C ALA A 148 19.74 -21.25 13.53
N SER A 149 19.48 -22.33 14.27
CA SER A 149 19.60 -22.43 15.74
C SER A 149 18.83 -21.34 16.48
N THR A 150 17.62 -21.02 16.01
CA THR A 150 16.80 -19.93 16.54
C THR A 150 15.50 -20.47 17.11
N ALA A 151 15.19 -20.09 18.34
CA ALA A 151 13.93 -20.39 19.03
C ALA A 151 13.09 -19.13 19.31
N THR A 152 13.69 -17.95 19.36
CA THR A 152 12.99 -16.69 19.62
C THR A 152 12.66 -15.99 18.31
N ILE A 153 11.40 -15.67 18.09
CA ILE A 153 10.96 -14.91 16.90
C ILE A 153 11.02 -13.41 17.18
N THR A 154 11.52 -12.65 16.20
CA THR A 154 11.63 -11.18 16.27
C THR A 154 10.90 -10.54 15.08
N ASN A 155 10.48 -9.28 15.22
CA ASN A 155 9.76 -8.59 14.13
C ASN A 155 10.55 -8.51 12.81
N THR A 156 11.89 -8.53 12.86
CA THR A 156 12.72 -8.52 11.64
C THR A 156 12.63 -9.81 10.83
N MET A 157 12.30 -10.92 11.50
CA MET A 157 12.08 -12.24 10.89
C MET A 157 10.70 -12.33 10.23
N ILE A 158 9.74 -11.50 10.66
CA ILE A 158 8.36 -11.52 10.17
C ILE A 158 8.26 -10.64 8.92
N LYS A 159 7.80 -11.23 7.81
CA LYS A 159 7.47 -10.55 6.57
C LYS A 159 5.97 -10.54 6.41
N ASP A 160 5.38 -9.34 6.46
CA ASP A 160 3.96 -9.15 6.25
C ASP A 160 3.57 -9.51 4.81
N LEU A 161 2.60 -10.41 4.66
CA LEU A 161 2.06 -10.84 3.37
C LEU A 161 0.60 -10.45 3.19
N ARG A 162 0.00 -9.78 4.19
CA ARG A 162 -1.41 -9.38 4.17
C ARG A 162 -1.66 -8.46 2.99
N LYS A 163 -2.85 -8.61 2.40
CA LYS A 163 -3.41 -7.70 1.41
C LYS A 163 -4.80 -7.33 1.87
N VAL A 164 -5.19 -6.08 1.68
CA VAL A 164 -6.56 -5.65 1.94
C VAL A 164 -7.44 -6.17 0.81
N ALA A 165 -8.55 -6.84 1.13
CA ALA A 165 -9.42 -7.46 0.14
C ALA A 165 -10.02 -6.40 -0.81
N ASN A 166 -10.50 -5.28 -0.26
CA ASN A 166 -11.06 -4.17 -1.04
C ASN A 166 -10.45 -2.84 -0.58
N PRO A 167 -9.24 -2.48 -1.04
CA PRO A 167 -8.53 -1.29 -0.58
C PRO A 167 -9.33 -0.01 -0.84
N ARG A 168 -9.45 0.85 0.18
CA ARG A 168 -9.98 2.21 0.00
C ARG A 168 -9.07 3.02 -0.91
N ARG A 169 -9.68 3.93 -1.68
CA ARG A 169 -8.98 4.92 -2.50
C ARG A 169 -9.64 6.27 -2.36
N GLU A 170 -8.83 7.31 -2.22
CA GLU A 170 -9.28 8.70 -2.18
C GLU A 170 -8.36 9.52 -3.08
N ARG A 171 -8.93 10.23 -4.05
CA ARG A 171 -8.19 11.03 -5.02
C ARG A 171 -8.68 12.46 -4.99
N SER A 172 -7.75 13.40 -4.93
CA SER A 172 -8.01 14.84 -4.89
C SER A 172 -7.08 15.57 -5.86
N LEU A 173 -7.64 16.55 -6.56
CA LEU A 173 -6.90 17.42 -7.47
C LEU A 173 -6.68 18.78 -6.79
N TYR A 174 -5.42 19.16 -6.65
CA TYR A 174 -4.99 20.45 -6.14
C TYR A 174 -4.43 21.29 -7.28
N GLN A 175 -4.83 22.56 -7.34
CA GLN A 175 -4.40 23.49 -8.38
C GLN A 175 -3.95 24.81 -7.76
N HIS A 176 -2.92 25.41 -8.35
CA HIS A 176 -2.43 26.73 -7.98
C HIS A 176 -1.97 27.47 -9.23
N PHE A 177 -2.69 28.54 -9.55
CA PHE A 177 -2.27 29.49 -10.57
C PHE A 177 -1.41 30.56 -9.90
N TYR A 178 -0.19 30.78 -10.39
CA TYR A 178 0.70 31.75 -9.79
C TYR A 178 0.22 33.18 -10.13
N SER A 179 0.02 34.01 -9.12
CA SER A 179 -0.53 35.38 -9.28
C SER A 179 0.49 36.49 -8.99
N GLY A 180 1.72 36.13 -8.62
CA GLY A 180 2.77 37.08 -8.25
C GLY A 180 3.55 37.64 -9.44
N SER A 181 4.47 38.55 -9.13
CA SER A 181 5.51 38.97 -10.07
C SER A 181 6.46 37.82 -10.41
N LEU A 182 7.12 37.91 -11.57
CA LEU A 182 8.13 36.94 -12.01
C LEU A 182 9.16 36.67 -10.91
N VAL A 183 9.27 35.42 -10.51
CA VAL A 183 10.36 34.92 -9.67
C VAL A 183 11.22 33.98 -10.48
N GLU A 184 12.53 34.05 -10.29
CA GLU A 184 13.49 33.25 -11.06
C GLU A 184 14.45 32.51 -10.13
N LEU A 185 14.72 31.26 -10.49
CA LEU A 185 15.82 30.47 -9.99
C LEU A 185 16.97 30.59 -11.01
N THR A 186 18.11 31.08 -10.53
CA THR A 186 19.29 31.41 -11.35
C THR A 186 20.56 30.77 -10.77
N GLY A 187 21.65 30.85 -11.53
CA GLY A 187 22.97 30.35 -11.12
C GLY A 187 23.15 28.86 -11.38
N THR A 188 24.07 28.22 -10.66
CA THR A 188 24.56 26.86 -10.95
C THR A 188 24.40 25.89 -9.78
N SER A 189 23.54 26.23 -8.81
CA SER A 189 23.29 25.43 -7.60
C SER A 189 22.54 24.14 -7.93
N THR A 190 23.16 22.99 -7.63
CA THR A 190 22.57 21.65 -7.75
C THR A 190 21.69 21.24 -6.56
N THR A 191 21.54 22.14 -5.57
CA THR A 191 20.72 21.91 -4.37
C THR A 191 19.25 22.22 -4.64
N TRP A 192 18.36 21.31 -4.24
CA TRP A 192 16.90 21.49 -4.30
C TRP A 192 16.44 22.64 -3.41
N LYS A 193 15.53 23.47 -3.93
CA LYS A 193 14.90 24.58 -3.20
C LYS A 193 13.40 24.55 -3.38
N ASP A 194 12.65 24.98 -2.37
CA ASP A 194 11.21 25.27 -2.49
C ASP A 194 11.06 26.39 -3.54
N PHE A 195 10.46 26.08 -4.68
CA PHE A 195 10.32 27.05 -5.76
C PHE A 195 9.10 26.75 -6.66
N PRO A 196 8.16 27.69 -6.79
CA PRO A 196 8.03 28.92 -5.99
C PRO A 196 7.65 28.55 -4.55
N THR A 197 7.89 29.45 -3.59
CA THR A 197 7.52 29.21 -2.18
C THR A 197 6.00 29.16 -1.94
N THR A 198 5.20 29.55 -2.94
CA THR A 198 3.73 29.63 -2.87
C THR A 198 3.01 28.38 -3.35
N ALA A 199 3.68 27.48 -4.09
CA ALA A 199 3.09 26.21 -4.54
C ALA A 199 3.13 25.18 -3.41
N ASN A 200 2.34 25.44 -2.36
CA ASN A 200 2.21 24.59 -1.18
C ASN A 200 0.74 24.22 -0.91
N TRP A 201 0.44 22.94 -0.76
CA TRP A 201 -0.90 22.48 -0.39
C TRP A 201 -0.85 21.71 0.92
N GLN A 202 -1.76 22.05 1.83
CA GLN A 202 -1.99 21.28 3.03
C GLN A 202 -2.91 20.11 2.69
N ILE A 203 -2.40 18.89 2.79
CA ILE A 203 -3.10 17.66 2.42
C ILE A 203 -3.34 16.84 3.69
N ALA A 204 -4.61 16.52 3.95
CA ALA A 204 -4.96 15.56 4.99
C ALA A 204 -4.61 14.14 4.52
N VAL A 205 -3.74 13.45 5.26
CA VAL A 205 -3.39 12.05 4.97
C VAL A 205 -4.32 11.15 5.76
N PRO A 206 -5.13 10.29 5.12
CA PRO A 206 -6.01 9.38 5.83
C PRO A 206 -5.23 8.43 6.74
N ALA A 207 -5.76 8.15 7.94
CA ALA A 207 -5.11 7.24 8.90
C ALA A 207 -4.92 5.81 8.34
N TRP A 208 -5.79 5.40 7.42
CA TRP A 208 -5.75 4.09 6.76
C TRP A 208 -4.79 4.01 5.56
N ALA A 209 -4.26 5.14 5.08
CA ALA A 209 -3.50 5.15 3.83
C ALA A 209 -2.16 4.39 3.97
N GLY A 210 -1.96 3.36 3.15
CA GLY A 210 -0.70 2.60 3.12
C GLY A 210 0.28 3.12 2.06
N ARG A 211 -0.22 3.86 1.07
CA ARG A 211 0.59 4.50 0.03
C ARG A 211 -0.06 5.78 -0.47
N VAL A 212 0.75 6.65 -1.03
CA VAL A 212 0.30 7.85 -1.76
C VAL A 212 0.92 7.85 -3.15
N LYS A 213 0.11 8.17 -4.16
CA LYS A 213 0.55 8.45 -5.53
C LYS A 213 0.35 9.93 -5.79
N VAL A 214 1.38 10.59 -6.30
CA VAL A 214 1.31 12.00 -6.64
C VAL A 214 1.75 12.19 -8.07
N VAL A 215 0.92 12.83 -8.88
CA VAL A 215 1.30 13.37 -10.19
C VAL A 215 1.35 14.88 -10.06
N PHE A 216 2.56 15.41 -10.13
CA PHE A 216 2.86 16.83 -9.99
C PHE A 216 3.20 17.43 -11.35
N THR A 217 2.36 18.35 -11.81
CA THR A 217 2.51 19.03 -13.10
C THR A 217 2.80 20.50 -12.89
N VAL A 218 3.80 21.02 -13.61
CA VAL A 218 4.06 22.45 -13.75
C VAL A 218 3.88 22.82 -15.21
N ALA A 219 2.80 23.52 -15.53
CA ALA A 219 2.48 23.96 -16.87
C ALA A 219 2.93 25.41 -17.07
N GLY A 220 3.54 25.71 -18.22
CA GLY A 220 3.94 27.07 -18.56
C GLY A 220 5.15 27.58 -17.76
N LEU A 221 6.06 26.69 -17.34
CA LEU A 221 7.31 27.05 -16.67
C LEU A 221 8.19 27.86 -17.63
N ARG A 222 8.62 29.06 -17.22
CA ARG A 222 9.37 29.99 -18.07
C ARG A 222 10.86 29.65 -18.07
N LEU A 223 11.48 29.62 -19.24
CA LEU A 223 12.94 29.50 -19.42
C LEU A 223 13.46 30.73 -20.17
N THR A 224 14.61 31.28 -19.79
CA THR A 224 15.14 32.50 -20.44
C THR A 224 16.65 32.69 -20.26
N ASN A 225 17.16 33.79 -20.85
CA ASN A 225 18.51 34.36 -20.76
C ASN A 225 19.65 33.55 -21.40
N ALA A 226 19.64 32.22 -21.34
CA ALA A 226 20.57 31.35 -22.07
C ALA A 226 20.07 29.89 -22.03
N ASN A 227 20.97 28.93 -22.23
CA ASN A 227 20.67 27.51 -22.05
C ASN A 227 20.32 27.21 -20.60
N VAL A 228 19.19 26.54 -20.38
CA VAL A 228 18.68 26.22 -19.05
C VAL A 228 18.84 24.73 -18.77
N VAL A 229 19.56 24.42 -17.70
CA VAL A 229 19.76 23.05 -17.23
C VAL A 229 19.42 22.97 -15.75
N GLY A 230 18.58 22.01 -15.36
CA GLY A 230 18.09 21.91 -13.98
C GLY A 230 17.18 20.70 -13.77
N GLY A 231 16.30 20.81 -12.78
CA GLY A 231 15.31 19.77 -12.55
C GLY A 231 14.13 20.21 -11.70
N LEU A 232 13.07 19.42 -11.77
CA LEU A 232 11.84 19.51 -10.98
C LEU A 232 11.66 18.21 -10.17
N THR A 233 11.31 18.36 -8.91
CA THR A 233 10.78 17.28 -8.06
C THR A 233 9.72 17.87 -7.11
N PHE A 234 9.19 17.07 -6.19
CA PHE A 234 8.30 17.54 -5.15
C PHE A 234 8.59 16.85 -3.81
N THR A 235 8.12 17.47 -2.72
CA THR A 235 8.14 16.87 -1.39
C THR A 235 6.73 16.71 -0.87
N PHE A 236 6.40 15.53 -0.35
CA PHE A 236 5.17 15.22 0.35
C PHE A 236 5.51 15.02 1.84
N GLY A 237 5.29 16.07 2.65
CA GLY A 237 5.74 16.09 4.04
C GLY A 237 7.26 15.90 4.16
N ALA A 238 7.68 14.87 4.89
CA ALA A 238 9.10 14.56 5.09
C ALA A 238 9.73 13.74 3.94
N LYS A 239 8.93 13.31 2.95
CA LYS A 239 9.42 12.51 1.82
C LYS A 239 9.62 13.38 0.58
N GLN A 240 10.74 13.21 -0.09
CA GLN A 240 10.96 13.72 -1.44
C GLN A 240 10.64 12.62 -2.45
N ALA A 241 10.13 12.98 -3.62
CA ALA A 241 10.00 12.03 -4.72
C ALA A 241 11.35 11.43 -5.09
N ALA A 242 11.36 10.13 -5.37
CA ALA A 242 12.57 9.36 -5.67
C ALA A 242 13.17 9.75 -7.03
N GLN A 243 12.34 10.22 -7.96
CA GLN A 243 12.75 10.68 -9.28
C GLN A 243 12.54 12.18 -9.44
N ASP A 244 13.46 12.84 -10.14
CA ASP A 244 13.29 14.18 -10.67
C ASP A 244 13.10 14.18 -12.20
N VAL A 245 12.51 15.27 -12.70
CA VAL A 245 12.39 15.54 -14.13
C VAL A 245 13.47 16.53 -14.50
N HIS A 246 14.37 16.12 -15.39
CA HIS A 246 15.43 16.99 -15.88
C HIS A 246 14.90 18.05 -16.83
N ILE A 247 15.44 19.27 -16.67
CA ILE A 247 15.30 20.36 -17.63
C ILE A 247 16.63 20.43 -18.38
N ASP A 248 16.59 20.30 -19.70
CA ASP A 248 17.74 20.47 -20.60
C ASP A 248 17.25 21.20 -21.85
N ASP A 249 17.46 22.50 -21.87
CA ASP A 249 16.99 23.39 -22.92
C ASP A 249 18.16 24.21 -23.48
N ASN A 250 18.56 23.86 -24.70
CA ASN A 250 19.72 24.43 -25.39
C ASN A 250 19.32 25.46 -26.46
N GLN A 251 18.31 26.28 -26.15
CA GLN A 251 17.67 27.20 -27.09
C GLN A 251 18.07 28.69 -26.87
N ASN A 252 19.19 28.95 -26.19
CA ASN A 252 19.80 30.28 -26.01
C ASN A 252 18.90 31.33 -25.31
N ALA A 253 18.86 32.59 -25.74
CA ALA A 253 18.34 33.70 -24.94
C ALA A 253 16.82 33.96 -25.03
N GLY A 254 16.09 33.29 -25.92
CA GLY A 254 14.64 33.48 -26.08
C GLY A 254 13.82 33.17 -24.83
N VAL A 255 12.62 33.75 -24.71
CA VAL A 255 11.65 33.32 -23.68
C VAL A 255 10.94 32.08 -24.19
N ARG A 256 10.97 31.02 -23.39
CA ARG A 256 10.35 29.73 -23.72
C ARG A 256 9.48 29.28 -22.57
N ARG A 257 8.49 28.44 -22.87
CA ARG A 257 7.65 27.82 -21.85
C ARG A 257 7.55 26.34 -22.08
N ILE A 258 7.72 25.59 -21.00
CA ILE A 258 7.63 24.13 -21.01
C ILE A 258 6.61 23.65 -19.99
N THR A 259 6.17 22.40 -20.16
CA THR A 259 5.39 21.68 -19.18
C THR A 259 6.24 20.53 -18.65
N LEU A 260 6.29 20.39 -17.33
CA LEU A 260 6.98 19.30 -16.65
C LEU A 260 5.97 18.49 -15.85
N VAL A 261 6.15 17.17 -15.84
CA VAL A 261 5.30 16.23 -15.09
C VAL A 261 6.20 15.27 -14.33
N ASN A 262 6.15 15.32 -13.00
CA ASN A 262 6.84 14.39 -12.11
C ASN A 262 5.80 13.54 -11.39
N ALA A 263 5.94 12.23 -11.44
CA ALA A 263 5.02 11.30 -10.78
C ALA A 263 5.79 10.34 -9.89
N ASP A 264 5.26 10.06 -8.69
CA ASP A 264 5.87 9.09 -7.80
C ASP A 264 4.83 8.38 -6.92
N THR A 265 5.18 7.19 -6.44
CA THR A 265 4.43 6.41 -5.45
C THR A 265 5.27 6.24 -4.20
N MET A 266 4.80 6.78 -3.07
CA MET A 266 5.50 6.71 -1.80
C MET A 266 4.82 5.74 -0.84
N SER A 267 5.61 4.92 -0.15
CA SER A 267 5.12 4.12 0.97
C SER A 267 4.76 5.02 2.14
N LEU A 268 3.61 4.75 2.76
CA LEU A 268 3.16 5.31 4.03
C LEU A 268 3.23 4.27 5.17
N THR A 269 3.91 3.13 4.95
CA THR A 269 4.05 2.05 5.95
C THR A 269 5.40 2.07 6.67
N ASP A 270 6.42 2.71 6.10
CA ASP A 270 7.70 2.92 6.78
C ASP A 270 7.60 3.98 7.89
N THR A 271 8.65 4.11 8.71
CA THR A 271 8.64 5.01 9.89
C THR A 271 8.26 6.45 9.56
N LEU A 272 8.81 7.02 8.47
CA LEU A 272 8.48 8.39 8.05
C LEU A 272 7.05 8.47 7.50
N GLY A 273 6.65 7.47 6.71
CA GLY A 273 5.32 7.30 6.16
C GLY A 273 4.23 7.23 7.23
N ALA A 274 4.43 6.36 8.21
CA ALA A 274 3.49 6.10 9.30
C ALA A 274 3.26 7.35 10.15
N ALA A 275 4.29 8.17 10.37
CA ALA A 275 4.18 9.43 11.11
C ALA A 275 3.34 10.50 10.39
N MET A 276 3.12 10.37 9.08
CA MET A 276 2.29 11.30 8.31
C MET A 276 0.80 10.92 8.33
N ARG A 277 0.45 9.65 8.56
CA ARG A 277 -0.95 9.17 8.52
C ARG A 277 -1.79 9.81 9.62
N GLY A 278 -3.01 10.21 9.29
CA GLY A 278 -3.92 10.89 10.22
C GLY A 278 -3.54 12.34 10.53
N THR A 279 -2.57 12.91 9.80
CA THR A 279 -2.09 14.28 9.98
C THR A 279 -2.22 15.09 8.69
N ASN A 280 -2.07 16.41 8.80
CA ASN A 280 -1.94 17.31 7.65
C ASN A 280 -0.46 17.46 7.28
N ILE A 281 -0.12 17.15 6.03
CA ILE A 281 1.22 17.37 5.48
C ILE A 281 1.22 18.53 4.50
N ILE A 282 2.40 19.03 4.15
CA ILE A 282 2.56 20.00 3.07
C ILE A 282 3.14 19.29 1.84
N LEU A 283 2.45 19.37 0.71
CA LEU A 283 3.00 19.05 -0.61
C LEU A 283 3.60 20.32 -1.22
N LYS A 284 4.86 20.26 -1.68
CA LYS A 284 5.58 21.41 -2.23
C LYS A 284 6.31 21.08 -3.53
N SER A 285 6.39 22.06 -4.43
CA SER A 285 7.30 22.02 -5.57
C SER A 285 8.75 22.26 -5.16
N ARG A 286 9.68 21.53 -5.77
CA ARG A 286 11.12 21.69 -5.57
C ARG A 286 11.82 21.80 -6.91
N MET A 287 12.67 22.80 -7.07
CA MET A 287 13.48 22.95 -8.28
C MET A 287 14.96 23.17 -7.94
N ARG A 288 15.81 22.88 -8.92
CA ARG A 288 17.25 23.18 -8.87
C ARG A 288 17.74 23.59 -10.25
N THR A 289 18.87 24.26 -10.28
CA THR A 289 19.70 24.43 -11.49
C THR A 289 20.76 23.33 -11.55
N ALA A 290 21.48 23.21 -12.66
CA ALA A 290 22.66 22.35 -12.78
C ALA A 290 23.95 23.16 -12.77
N SER A 291 25.10 22.50 -12.59
CA SER A 291 26.42 23.16 -12.55
C SER A 291 26.78 23.89 -13.84
N ASN A 292 26.23 23.44 -14.98
CA ASN A 292 26.41 24.02 -16.31
C ASN A 292 25.25 24.94 -16.73
N ASN A 293 24.33 25.28 -15.83
CA ASN A 293 23.21 26.17 -16.14
C ASN A 293 23.70 27.59 -16.45
N GLN A 294 23.18 28.19 -17.53
CA GLN A 294 23.54 29.55 -17.95
C GLN A 294 22.34 30.48 -18.00
N GLY A 295 21.11 29.95 -17.98
CA GLY A 295 19.87 30.70 -18.03
C GLY A 295 19.07 30.66 -16.72
N ASN A 296 17.80 31.04 -16.79
CA ASN A 296 16.93 31.18 -15.62
C ASN A 296 15.68 30.28 -15.76
N ILE A 297 15.27 29.67 -14.65
CA ILE A 297 13.98 28.98 -14.51
C ILE A 297 13.02 29.94 -13.80
N GLY A 298 11.93 30.33 -14.44
CA GLY A 298 11.02 31.37 -13.98
C GLY A 298 9.59 30.88 -13.78
N VAL A 299 8.92 31.50 -12.82
CA VAL A 299 7.49 31.32 -12.55
C VAL A 299 6.84 32.69 -12.54
N ASP A 300 5.76 32.85 -13.29
CA ASP A 300 4.98 34.08 -13.41
C ASP A 300 3.49 33.77 -13.62
N ILE A 301 2.71 34.79 -13.98
CA ILE A 301 1.25 34.69 -14.19
C ILE A 301 0.83 33.75 -15.33
N ALA A 302 1.75 33.13 -16.05
CA ALA A 302 1.42 32.11 -17.05
C ALA A 302 1.91 30.71 -16.62
N THR A 303 2.22 30.52 -15.34
CA THR A 303 2.59 29.23 -14.76
C THR A 303 1.49 28.70 -13.84
N THR A 304 1.14 27.43 -14.02
CA THR A 304 0.16 26.71 -13.21
C THR A 304 0.78 25.45 -12.62
N PHE A 305 0.53 25.22 -11.33
CA PHE A 305 0.91 24.01 -10.61
C PHE A 305 -0.33 23.15 -10.37
N ILE A 306 -0.22 21.86 -10.63
CA ILE A 306 -1.28 20.88 -10.44
C ILE A 306 -0.70 19.70 -9.69
N ALA A 307 -1.35 19.26 -8.62
CA ALA A 307 -1.03 18.02 -7.95
C ALA A 307 -2.27 17.14 -7.90
N ASP A 308 -2.18 15.98 -8.54
CA ASP A 308 -3.16 14.92 -8.45
C ASP A 308 -2.68 13.89 -7.43
N VAL A 309 -3.41 13.75 -6.34
CA VAL A 309 -2.99 13.00 -5.16
C VAL A 309 -3.99 11.89 -4.90
N GLU A 310 -3.54 10.65 -4.95
CA GLU A 310 -4.34 9.46 -4.65
C GLU A 310 -3.75 8.71 -3.45
N PHE A 311 -4.56 8.51 -2.42
CA PHE A 311 -4.27 7.59 -1.32
C PHE A 311 -4.84 6.22 -1.62
N GLU A 312 -4.10 5.17 -1.26
CA GLU A 312 -4.57 3.78 -1.38
C GLU A 312 -4.24 3.00 -0.11
N GLU A 313 -5.21 2.21 0.35
CA GLU A 313 -5.05 1.37 1.53
C GLU A 313 -4.05 0.22 1.26
N ALA A 314 -3.31 -0.18 2.28
CA ALA A 314 -2.44 -1.35 2.26
C ALA A 314 -2.36 -1.96 3.67
N ALA A 315 -1.73 -3.12 3.80
CA ALA A 315 -1.37 -3.67 5.10
C ALA A 315 -0.39 -2.71 5.83
N LEU A 316 -0.60 -2.53 7.14
CA LEU A 316 0.12 -1.56 7.98
C LEU A 316 0.93 -2.21 9.11
#